data_AF-A0A7W7QW97-F1
#
_entry.id   AF-A0A7W7QW97-F1
#
_cell.length_a   1.000
_cell.length_b   1.000
_cell.length_c   1.000
_cell.angle_alpha   90.00
_cell.angle_beta   90.00
_cell.angle_gamma   90.00
#
_symmetry.space_group_name_H-M   'P 1'
#
loop_
_entity.id
_entity.type
_entity.pdbx_description
1 polymer ?
#
loop_
_entity_poly.entity_id
_entity_poly.type
_entity_poly.pdbx_seq_one_letter_code
_entity_poly.pdbx_strand_id
1 'polypeptide(L)'
;MVQVRLMHHDPERVRQVAELLLPLLRESGLLHVGDENEVPNRRDGGLRVFFELTPATRPSPGYVYAERVDPAPPARRTRPRTALPPGRSTRPLT
;
A
#
# COMPACT_ATOMS: atom_id res chain seq x y z
N MET A 1 -12.12 -6.04 14.81
CA MET A 1 -12.29 -5.05 13.72
C MET A 1 -10.93 -4.46 13.41
N VAL A 2 -10.51 -4.46 12.15
CA VAL A 2 -9.20 -3.94 11.72
C VAL A 2 -9.44 -2.72 10.84
N GLN A 3 -8.76 -1.62 11.11
CA GLN A 3 -8.84 -0.42 10.27
C GLN A 3 -7.63 -0.37 9.34
N VAL A 4 -7.88 -0.20 8.05
CA VAL A 4 -6.84 0.00 7.05
C VAL A 4 -6.84 1.47 6.62
N ARG A 5 -5.64 2.01 6.40
CA ARG A 5 -5.44 3.40 5.97
C ARG A 5 -4.58 3.47 4.72
N LEU A 6 -5.17 3.97 3.64
CA LEU A 6 -4.47 4.37 2.42
C LEU A 6 -4.09 5.84 2.52
N MET A 7 -2.84 6.18 2.22
CA MET A 7 -2.36 7.56 2.30
C MET A 7 -1.29 7.82 1.25
N HIS A 8 -1.41 8.96 0.57
CA HIS A 8 -0.38 9.47 -0.32
C HIS A 8 -0.49 11.00 -0.41
N HIS A 9 0.60 11.66 -0.84
CA HIS A 9 0.62 13.10 -1.10
C HIS A 9 -0.14 13.50 -2.38
N ASP A 10 -0.46 12.51 -3.22
CA ASP A 10 -1.19 12.69 -4.48
C ASP A 10 -2.59 12.09 -4.27
N PRO A 11 -3.65 12.91 -4.21
CA PRO A 11 -4.99 12.44 -3.92
C PRO A 11 -5.54 11.50 -5.00
N GLU A 12 -5.19 11.71 -6.27
CA GLU A 12 -5.68 10.90 -7.39
C GLU A 12 -5.14 9.48 -7.32
N ARG A 13 -3.88 9.31 -6.93
CA ARG A 13 -3.31 7.97 -6.70
C ARG A 13 -4.00 7.22 -5.58
N VAL A 14 -4.39 7.92 -4.52
CA VAL A 14 -5.10 7.27 -3.40
C VAL A 14 -6.47 6.80 -3.87
N ARG A 15 -7.21 7.63 -4.62
CA ARG A 15 -8.50 7.27 -5.20
C ARG A 15 -8.40 6.07 -6.13
N GLN A 16 -7.47 6.10 -7.09
CA GLN A 16 -7.25 4.98 -8.02
C GLN A 16 -6.94 3.67 -7.30
N VAL A 17 -6.12 3.71 -6.24
CA VAL A 17 -5.82 2.51 -5.45
C VAL A 17 -7.05 2.05 -4.66
N ALA A 18 -7.81 2.97 -4.06
CA ALA A 18 -9.04 2.64 -3.33
C ALA A 18 -10.10 2.02 -4.28
N GLU A 19 -10.28 2.59 -5.47
CA GLU A 19 -11.19 2.09 -6.50
C GLU A 19 -10.86 0.67 -6.96
N LEU A 20 -9.57 0.31 -7.01
CA LEU A 20 -9.15 -1.06 -7.32
C LEU A 20 -9.27 -2.01 -6.13
N LEU A 21 -8.90 -1.54 -4.94
CA LEU A 21 -8.78 -2.40 -3.75
C LEU A 21 -10.14 -2.77 -3.16
N LEU A 22 -11.06 -1.80 -3.05
CA LEU A 22 -12.31 -1.99 -2.33
C LEU A 22 -13.24 -3.01 -2.99
N PRO A 23 -13.43 -3.03 -4.32
CA PRO A 23 -14.21 -4.08 -4.97
C PRO A 23 -13.61 -5.47 -4.75
N LEU A 24 -12.28 -5.62 -4.88
CA LEU A 24 -11.59 -6.89 -4.67
C LEU A 24 -11.77 -7.42 -3.24
N LEU A 25 -11.69 -6.53 -2.25
CA LEU A 25 -11.91 -6.89 -0.85
C LEU A 25 -13.36 -7.32 -0.60
N ARG A 26 -14.33 -6.61 -1.19
CA ARG A 26 -15.76 -6.96 -1.10
C ARG A 26 -16.07 -8.29 -1.78
N GLU A 27 -15.45 -8.57 -2.94
CA GLU A 27 -15.65 -9.81 -3.68
C GLU A 27 -14.92 -11.01 -3.08
N SER A 28 -13.84 -10.79 -2.31
CA SER A 28 -13.05 -11.88 -1.72
C SER A 28 -13.86 -12.86 -0.89
N GLY A 29 -14.99 -12.44 -0.31
CA GLY A 29 -15.82 -13.28 0.56
C GLY A 29 -15.14 -13.69 1.88
N LEU A 30 -13.90 -13.25 2.11
CA LEU A 30 -13.12 -13.49 3.32
C LEU A 30 -13.26 -12.33 4.31
N LEU A 31 -13.50 -11.13 3.80
CA LEU A 31 -13.55 -9.89 4.55
C LEU A 31 -14.84 -9.13 4.21
N HIS A 32 -15.45 -8.55 5.23
CA HIS A 32 -16.46 -7.52 5.09
C HIS A 32 -15.80 -6.15 5.21
N VAL A 33 -16.03 -5.33 4.19
CA VAL A 33 -15.61 -3.93 4.17
C VAL A 33 -16.72 -3.10 4.81
N GLY A 34 -16.40 -2.44 5.93
CA GLY A 34 -17.28 -1.53 6.65
C GLY A 34 -17.20 -0.11 6.12
N ASP A 35 -17.34 0.87 7.02
CA ASP A 35 -17.42 2.28 6.65
C ASP A 35 -16.15 2.78 5.99
N GLU A 36 -16.33 3.49 4.87
CA GLU A 36 -15.28 4.14 4.11
C GLU A 36 -15.33 5.64 4.36
N ASN A 37 -14.19 6.23 4.70
CA ASN A 37 -14.08 7.65 4.99
C ASN A 37 -12.88 8.26 4.25
N GLU A 38 -13.16 9.25 3.41
CA GLU A 38 -12.13 10.08 2.79
C GLU A 38 -11.83 11.30 3.65
N VAL A 39 -10.56 11.51 3.96
CA VAL A 39 -10.08 12.65 4.73
C VAL A 39 -8.98 13.37 3.95
N PRO A 40 -9.26 14.56 3.38
CA PRO A 40 -8.24 15.36 2.72
C PRO A 40 -7.22 15.87 3.74
N ASN A 41 -5.94 15.76 3.40
CA ASN A 41 -4.85 16.13 4.28
C ASN A 41 -4.56 17.63 4.14
N ARG A 42 -5.13 18.45 5.02
CA ARG A 42 -5.12 19.93 4.93
C ARG A 42 -3.71 20.57 4.89
N ARG A 43 -2.67 19.88 5.36
CA ARG A 43 -1.29 20.40 5.40
C ARG A 43 -0.46 20.08 4.16
N ASP A 44 -0.64 18.91 3.55
CA ASP A 44 0.29 18.36 2.55
C ASP A 44 -0.36 18.15 1.18
N GLY A 45 -1.63 18.55 0.99
CA GLY A 45 -2.37 18.38 -0.25
C GLY A 45 -2.74 16.91 -0.61
N GLY A 46 -2.34 15.96 0.23
CA GLY A 46 -2.61 14.54 0.03
C GLY A 46 -4.02 14.09 0.42
N LEU A 47 -4.31 12.81 0.19
CA LEU A 47 -5.56 12.17 0.60
C LEU A 47 -5.27 11.02 1.57
N ARG A 48 -6.20 10.81 2.50
CA ARG A 48 -6.22 9.64 3.37
C ARG A 48 -7.58 8.99 3.24
N VAL A 49 -7.60 7.71 2.90
CA VAL A 49 -8.82 6.90 2.88
C VAL A 49 -8.72 5.88 3.99
N PHE A 50 -9.75 5.82 4.81
CA PHE A 50 -9.89 4.88 5.91
C PHE A 50 -11.04 3.94 5.61
N PHE A 51 -10.84 2.66 5.85
CA PHE A 51 -11.94 1.70 5.79
C PHE A 51 -11.74 0.60 6.82
N GLU A 52 -12.87 0.07 7.29
CA GLU A 52 -12.90 -0.99 8.29
C GLU A 52 -13.00 -2.36 7.62
N LEU A 53 -12.33 -3.33 8.20
CA LEU A 53 -12.36 -4.72 7.79
C LEU A 53 -12.75 -5.62 8.96
N THR A 54 -13.68 -6.53 8.70
CA THR A 54 -14.07 -7.60 9.61
C THR A 54 -13.96 -8.95 8.88
N PRO A 55 -13.47 -10.02 9.54
CA PRO A 55 -13.51 -11.35 8.96
C PRO A 55 -14.95 -11.78 8.67
N ALA A 56 -15.19 -12.39 7.51
CA ALA A 56 -16.49 -12.97 7.19
C ALA A 56 -16.75 -14.20 8.08
N THR A 57 -17.91 -14.25 8.75
CA THR A 57 -18.29 -15.33 9.69
C THR A 57 -18.41 -16.70 8.99
N ARG A 58 -18.66 -16.70 7.68
CA ARG A 58 -18.65 -17.88 6.81
C ARG A 58 -17.84 -17.52 5.56
N PRO A 59 -16.53 -17.84 5.50
CA PRO A 59 -15.73 -17.53 4.33
C PRO A 59 -16.29 -18.32 3.14
N SER A 60 -16.67 -17.60 2.08
CA SER A 60 -16.93 -18.20 0.78
C SER A 60 -15.58 -18.58 0.15
N PRO A 61 -15.36 -19.83 -0.30
CA PRO A 61 -14.13 -20.22 -0.98
C PRO A 61 -14.11 -19.67 -2.41
N GLY A 62 -14.10 -18.35 -2.56
CA GLY A 62 -13.93 -17.65 -3.84
C GLY A 62 -12.47 -17.20 -3.98
N TYR A 63 -11.79 -17.65 -5.04
CA TYR A 63 -10.50 -17.09 -5.41
C TYR A 63 -10.74 -15.88 -6.32
N VAL A 64 -10.29 -14.70 -5.88
CA VAL A 64 -10.35 -13.46 -6.67
C VAL A 64 -9.00 -13.24 -7.35
N TYR A 65 -9.02 -13.12 -8.68
CA TYR A 65 -7.85 -12.82 -9.49
C TYR A 65 -8.02 -11.44 -10.12
N ALA A 66 -6.98 -10.61 -10.06
CA ALA A 66 -6.94 -9.31 -10.71
C ALA A 66 -5.78 -9.28 -11.71
N GLU A 67 -6.08 -8.98 -12.97
CA GLU A 67 -5.09 -8.80 -14.02
C GLU A 67 -4.98 -7.33 -14.42
N ARG A 68 -3.76 -6.86 -14.67
CA ARG A 68 -3.50 -5.52 -15.20
C ARG A 68 -3.76 -5.52 -16.70
N VAL A 69 -4.59 -4.58 -17.17
CA VAL A 69 -4.85 -4.37 -18.61
C VAL A 69 -3.80 -3.47 -19.27
N ASP A 70 -3.08 -2.66 -18.48
CA ASP A 70 -2.10 -1.68 -18.97
C ASP A 70 -0.64 -2.19 -19.05
N PRO A 71 0.20 -1.64 -19.96
CA PRO A 71 1.57 -2.10 -20.19
C PRO A 71 2.52 -1.87 -19.00
N ALA A 72 3.59 -2.66 -19.00
CA ALA A 72 4.52 -2.89 -17.90
C ALA A 72 5.04 -1.62 -17.20
N PRO A 73 5.21 -1.66 -15.85
CA PRO A 73 5.76 -0.53 -15.11
C PRO A 73 7.17 -0.17 -15.59
N PRO A 74 7.57 1.12 -15.51
CA PRO A 74 8.89 1.56 -15.95
C PRO A 74 9.98 0.82 -15.19
N ALA A 75 11.00 0.35 -15.91
CA ALA A 75 12.12 -0.40 -15.34
C ALA A 75 12.72 0.33 -14.13
N ARG A 76 12.70 -0.34 -12.97
CA ARG A 76 13.29 0.17 -11.73
C ARG A 76 14.80 0.30 -11.94
N ARG A 77 15.30 1.51 -12.17
CA ARG A 77 16.75 1.78 -12.22
C ARG A 77 17.33 1.51 -10.83
N THR A 78 17.88 0.32 -10.64
CA THR A 78 18.70 -0.02 -9.47
C THR A 78 19.94 0.87 -9.52
N ARG A 79 19.95 1.98 -8.76
CA ARG A 79 21.18 2.76 -8.60
C ARG A 79 22.18 1.87 -7.85
N PRO A 80 23.40 1.64 -8.38
CA PRO A 80 24.41 0.91 -7.65
C PRO A 80 24.70 1.66 -6.35
N ARG A 81 24.46 1.02 -5.20
CA ARG A 81 24.89 1.53 -3.90
C ARG A 81 26.41 1.39 -3.86
N THR A 82 27.12 2.49 -4.04
CA THR A 82 28.56 2.54 -3.76
C THR A 82 28.75 2.16 -2.29
N ALA A 83 29.42 1.04 -2.04
CA ALA A 83 29.77 0.64 -0.70
C ALA A 83 30.67 1.71 -0.06
N LEU A 84 30.36 2.09 1.19
CA LEU A 84 31.23 2.97 1.97
C LEU A 84 32.59 2.25 2.14
N PRO A 85 33.73 2.91 1.90
CA PRO A 85 35.03 2.28 2.06
C PRO A 85 35.22 1.78 3.50
N PRO A 86 35.86 0.62 3.73
CA PRO A 86 36.11 0.12 5.07
C PRO A 86 36.97 1.13 5.83
N GLY A 87 36.42 1.65 6.92
CA GLY A 87 37.10 2.60 7.81
C GLY A 87 38.40 1.99 8.33
N ARG A 88 39.51 2.72 8.13
CA ARG A 88 40.82 2.41 8.73
C ARG A 88 40.67 2.39 10.26
N SER A 89 40.69 1.20 10.84
CA SER A 89 40.90 1.02 12.28
C SER A 89 42.35 1.37 12.59
N THR A 90 42.60 2.59 13.05
CA THR A 90 43.87 2.93 13.72
C THR A 90 43.74 2.55 15.19
N ARG A 91 44.12 1.31 15.53
CA ARG A 91 44.48 0.97 16.91
C ARG A 91 45.91 1.47 17.16
N PRO A 92 46.17 2.26 18.22
CA PRO A 92 47.53 2.58 18.61
C PRO A 92 48.19 1.32 19.22
N LEU A 93 49.44 1.07 18.83
CA LEU A 93 50.32 0.17 19.56
C LEU A 93 50.92 0.95 20.73
N THR A 94 50.81 0.35 21.91
CA THR A 94 51.48 0.64 23.20
C THR A 94 51.16 1.97 23.90
#